data_AF-A0A7S3TP49-F1
#
_entry.id   AF-A0A7S3TP49-F1
#
_cell.length_a   1.000
_cell.length_b   1.000
_cell.length_c   1.000
_cell.angle_alpha   90.00
_cell.angle_beta   90.00
_cell.angle_gamma   90.00
#
_symmetry.space_group_name_H-M   'P 1'
#
loop_
_entity.id
_entity.type
_entity.pdbx_description
1 polymer ?
#
loop_
_entity_poly.entity_id
_entity_poly.type
_entity_poly.pdbx_seq_one_letter_code
_entity_poly.pdbx_strand_id
1 'polypeptide(L)'
;VCGVKCAEIDIQEANMYAWHSTLHTAEDRNGLGAGIGGGGAGWNGPRTWDESEYGPEGRCIDTSKPVDVAVSFPMDSEGVLRAMVVKLSQKGSPCPLELNLGGYKGMKDVSEALEAGMTPIVSYWNSGNMMWLDGEGMDHHGPCHKDRPNQCADELHFSNFAVEDYEPPQEEVVTDVEEPGPAFDGASVWQGPAAAS
;
A
#
# COMPACT_ATOMS: atom_id res chain seq x y z
N VAL A 1 16.24 11.08 13.57
CA VAL A 1 17.59 10.50 13.83
C VAL A 1 18.65 11.62 13.99
N CYS A 2 19.75 11.43 14.73
CA CYS A 2 20.88 12.39 14.87
C CYS A 2 20.62 13.82 15.45
N GLY A 3 19.45 14.10 16.03
CA GLY A 3 19.16 15.39 16.67
C GLY A 3 18.90 16.56 15.70
N VAL A 4 18.93 16.29 14.39
CA VAL A 4 18.50 17.21 13.34
C VAL A 4 17.17 16.71 12.81
N LYS A 5 16.20 17.60 12.69
CA LYS A 5 14.92 17.29 12.06
C LYS A 5 15.08 17.31 10.54
N CYS A 6 14.60 16.27 9.88
CA CYS A 6 14.57 16.15 8.42
C CYS A 6 13.28 15.42 8.02
N ALA A 7 12.87 15.56 6.76
CA ALA A 7 11.82 14.71 6.22
C ALA A 7 12.26 13.24 6.28
N GLU A 8 11.30 12.35 6.50
CA GLU A 8 11.51 10.92 6.69
C GLU A 8 10.43 10.17 5.92
N ILE A 9 10.84 9.13 5.20
CA ILE A 9 9.96 8.26 4.43
C ILE A 9 10.23 6.85 4.94
N ASP A 10 9.30 6.36 5.74
CA ASP A 10 9.32 5.01 6.25
C ASP A 10 8.68 4.11 5.21
N ILE A 11 9.50 3.52 4.34
CA ILE A 11 9.05 2.53 3.36
C ILE A 11 8.48 1.31 4.09
N GLN A 12 9.20 0.83 5.11
CA GLN A 12 8.87 -0.40 5.82
C GLN A 12 9.32 -0.30 7.29
N GLU A 13 8.37 -0.03 8.16
CA GLU A 13 8.44 -0.36 9.59
C GLU A 13 7.58 -1.59 9.82
N ALA A 14 8.19 -2.76 9.97
CA ALA A 14 7.43 -4.01 9.95
C ALA A 14 8.05 -5.11 10.81
N ASN A 15 7.22 -6.08 11.14
CA ASN A 15 7.61 -7.40 11.63
C ASN A 15 6.74 -8.47 10.97
N MET A 16 6.78 -9.72 11.44
CA MET A 16 6.00 -10.80 10.84
C MET A 16 4.48 -10.60 10.93
N TYR A 17 3.99 -9.68 11.77
CA TYR A 17 2.58 -9.52 12.12
C TYR A 17 2.02 -8.14 11.77
N ALA A 18 2.87 -7.13 11.63
CA ALA A 18 2.47 -5.75 11.37
C ALA A 18 3.34 -5.11 10.29
N TRP A 19 2.76 -4.16 9.57
CA TRP A 19 3.44 -3.36 8.55
C TRP A 19 2.95 -1.93 8.61
N HIS A 20 3.86 -0.97 8.72
CA HIS A 20 3.61 0.46 8.58
C HIS A 20 4.50 1.00 7.46
N SER A 21 3.90 1.80 6.59
CA SER A 21 4.64 2.75 5.77
C SER A 21 4.14 4.15 6.11
N THR A 22 5.05 5.11 6.28
CA THR A 22 4.72 6.43 6.83
C THR A 22 5.48 7.55 6.13
N LEU A 23 4.80 8.65 5.87
CA LEU A 23 5.38 9.90 5.38
C LEU A 23 5.47 10.92 6.51
N HIS A 24 6.66 11.47 6.73
CA HIS A 24 6.92 12.51 7.71
C HIS A 24 7.59 13.72 7.07
N THR A 25 7.09 14.91 7.38
CA THR A 25 7.90 16.14 7.24
C THR A 25 8.84 16.27 8.44
N ALA A 26 9.84 17.15 8.33
CA ALA A 26 10.73 17.46 9.45
C ALA A 26 9.98 17.92 10.72
N GLU A 27 8.79 18.51 10.57
CA GLU A 27 8.01 19.07 11.68
C GLU A 27 6.79 18.23 12.07
N ASP A 28 6.45 17.19 11.30
CA ASP A 28 5.33 16.31 11.56
C ASP A 28 5.78 14.91 12.00
N ARG A 29 5.88 14.76 13.31
CA ARG A 29 6.32 13.51 13.96
C ARG A 29 5.31 12.38 13.82
N ASN A 30 4.03 12.67 13.57
CA ASN A 30 3.01 11.63 13.45
C ASN A 30 2.88 11.17 12.00
N GLY A 31 3.04 12.10 11.06
CA GLY A 31 3.03 11.79 9.64
C GLY A 31 1.67 11.33 9.12
N LEU A 32 1.69 10.77 7.91
CA LEU A 32 0.59 10.00 7.33
C LEU A 32 1.08 8.57 7.16
N GLY A 33 0.44 7.62 7.86
CA GLY A 33 0.78 6.20 7.83
C GLY A 33 -0.36 5.32 7.35
N ALA A 34 -0.01 4.17 6.76
CA ALA A 34 -0.95 3.14 6.32
C ALA A 34 -0.34 1.74 6.53
N GLY A 35 -1.20 0.70 6.48
CA GLY A 35 -0.77 -0.69 6.70
C GLY A 35 -1.67 -1.47 7.65
N ILE A 36 -1.06 -2.28 8.50
CA ILE A 36 -1.73 -3.16 9.45
C ILE A 36 -1.00 -3.16 10.80
N GLY A 37 -1.79 -3.22 11.87
CA GLY A 37 -1.33 -3.41 13.24
C GLY A 37 -1.18 -2.09 14.00
N GLY A 38 -0.74 -2.21 15.24
CA GLY A 38 -0.43 -1.06 16.06
C GLY A 38 -1.65 -0.47 16.74
N GLY A 39 -1.40 0.21 17.85
CA GLY A 39 -2.42 0.87 18.63
C GLY A 39 -2.17 0.76 20.11
N GLY A 40 -2.95 1.51 20.89
CA GLY A 40 -2.88 1.47 22.33
C GLY A 40 -4.10 2.09 22.98
N ALA A 41 -3.99 2.41 24.26
CA ALA A 41 -5.08 3.09 24.95
C ALA A 41 -5.39 4.43 24.27
N GLY A 42 -6.61 4.59 23.77
CA GLY A 42 -7.06 5.83 23.13
C GLY A 42 -6.89 5.91 21.61
N TRP A 43 -6.25 4.92 20.96
CA TRP A 43 -6.01 4.97 19.51
C TRP A 43 -5.80 3.59 18.87
N ASN A 44 -6.07 3.51 17.58
CA ASN A 44 -5.77 2.34 16.74
C ASN A 44 -4.77 2.75 15.67
N GLY A 45 -3.83 1.86 15.36
CA GLY A 45 -3.00 2.00 14.17
C GLY A 45 -3.79 1.68 12.89
N PRO A 46 -3.10 1.65 11.74
CA PRO A 46 -3.69 1.30 10.46
C PRO A 46 -4.40 -0.06 10.46
N ARG A 47 -5.49 -0.12 9.69
CA ARG A 47 -6.33 -1.32 9.44
C ARG A 47 -6.65 -1.44 7.95
N THR A 48 -5.68 -1.10 7.11
CA THR A 48 -5.84 -1.14 5.65
C THR A 48 -6.08 -2.57 5.17
N TRP A 49 -5.45 -3.52 5.84
CA TRP A 49 -5.64 -4.97 5.68
C TRP A 49 -5.86 -5.61 7.06
N ASP A 50 -6.17 -6.90 7.08
CA ASP A 50 -6.29 -7.69 8.30
C ASP A 50 -5.26 -8.84 8.41
N GLU A 51 -5.22 -9.49 9.58
CA GLU A 51 -4.27 -10.56 9.88
C GLU A 51 -4.46 -11.82 9.01
N SER A 52 -5.62 -11.97 8.37
CA SER A 52 -5.85 -13.04 7.39
C SER A 52 -5.17 -12.73 6.06
N GLU A 53 -4.87 -11.46 5.77
CA GLU A 53 -4.22 -11.00 4.56
C GLU A 53 -2.70 -10.93 4.71
N TYR A 54 -2.21 -10.36 5.80
CA TYR A 54 -0.79 -10.18 6.10
C TYR A 54 -0.44 -10.80 7.46
N GLY A 55 0.46 -11.79 7.44
CA GLY A 55 0.95 -12.43 8.66
C GLY A 55 1.55 -13.80 8.38
N PRO A 56 2.00 -14.56 9.40
CA PRO A 56 2.39 -15.94 9.18
C PRO A 56 1.18 -16.74 8.69
N GLU A 57 1.34 -17.47 7.59
CA GLU A 57 0.25 -18.18 6.90
C GLU A 57 -0.86 -17.27 6.33
N GLY A 58 -0.59 -15.96 6.19
CA GLY A 58 -1.51 -15.01 5.57
C GLY A 58 -1.89 -15.41 4.14
N ARG A 59 -3.17 -15.21 3.77
CA ARG A 59 -3.73 -15.63 2.48
C ARG A 59 -3.13 -14.87 1.29
N CYS A 60 -2.73 -13.62 1.52
CA CYS A 60 -2.17 -12.74 0.49
C CYS A 60 -0.65 -12.62 0.65
N ILE A 61 -0.17 -12.39 1.87
CA ILE A 61 1.25 -12.31 2.20
C ILE A 61 1.52 -13.19 3.43
N ASP A 62 2.16 -14.34 3.18
CA ASP A 62 2.66 -15.22 4.23
C ASP A 62 4.05 -14.77 4.66
N THR A 63 4.17 -14.12 5.80
CA THR A 63 5.44 -13.55 6.29
C THR A 63 6.46 -14.59 6.74
N SER A 64 6.11 -15.88 6.75
CA SER A 64 7.08 -16.98 6.91
C SER A 64 7.91 -17.24 5.65
N LYS A 65 7.59 -16.56 4.55
CA LYS A 65 8.26 -16.65 3.25
C LYS A 65 8.72 -15.25 2.77
N PRO A 66 9.66 -15.18 1.81
CA PRO A 66 10.07 -13.90 1.22
C PRO A 66 8.89 -13.13 0.62
N VAL A 67 8.94 -11.80 0.73
CA VAL A 67 7.95 -10.86 0.20
C VAL A 67 8.67 -9.90 -0.74
N ASP A 68 8.12 -9.70 -1.93
CA ASP A 68 8.59 -8.71 -2.88
C ASP A 68 7.87 -7.38 -2.59
N VAL A 69 8.65 -6.31 -2.39
CA VAL A 69 8.14 -4.99 -2.01
C VAL A 69 8.51 -4.01 -3.12
N ALA A 70 7.50 -3.36 -3.71
CA ALA A 70 7.69 -2.28 -4.67
C ALA A 70 7.11 -0.98 -4.10
N VAL A 71 7.87 0.10 -4.16
CA VAL A 71 7.42 1.44 -3.75
C VAL A 71 7.50 2.39 -4.93
N SER A 72 6.41 3.10 -5.18
CA SER A 72 6.29 4.04 -6.28
C SER A 72 5.95 5.44 -5.78
N PHE A 73 6.50 6.43 -6.45
CA PHE A 73 6.38 7.85 -6.12
C PHE A 73 5.77 8.62 -7.31
N PRO A 74 4.48 8.38 -7.65
CA PRO A 74 3.84 9.07 -8.76
C PRO A 74 3.77 10.58 -8.52
N MET A 75 4.14 11.37 -9.53
CA MET A 75 4.04 12.83 -9.50
C MET A 75 2.78 13.33 -10.24
N ASP A 76 2.41 14.58 -9.96
CA ASP A 76 1.48 15.36 -10.77
C ASP A 76 2.22 16.15 -11.86
N SER A 77 1.48 16.97 -12.62
CA SER A 77 2.05 17.80 -13.70
C SER A 77 2.95 18.93 -13.21
N GLU A 78 2.95 19.25 -11.91
CA GLU A 78 3.79 20.29 -11.31
C GLU A 78 5.09 19.70 -10.71
N GLY A 79 5.30 18.39 -10.84
CA GLY A 79 6.46 17.70 -10.28
C GLY A 79 6.35 17.40 -8.78
N VAL A 80 5.15 17.54 -8.20
CA VAL A 80 4.89 17.22 -6.80
C VAL A 80 4.37 15.80 -6.70
N LEU A 81 4.82 15.05 -5.69
CA LEU A 81 4.29 13.72 -5.42
C LEU A 81 2.78 13.77 -5.20
N ARG A 82 2.05 12.81 -5.77
CA ARG A 82 0.62 12.59 -5.49
C ARG A 82 0.41 11.62 -4.34
N ALA A 83 1.29 10.63 -4.24
CA ALA A 83 1.25 9.60 -3.22
C ALA A 83 2.62 8.92 -3.08
N MET A 84 2.80 8.21 -1.96
CA MET A 84 3.65 7.02 -1.91
C MET A 84 2.73 5.80 -2.07
N VAL A 85 3.01 4.95 -3.06
CA VAL A 85 2.26 3.70 -3.28
C VAL A 85 3.18 2.53 -2.96
N VAL A 86 2.76 1.70 -2.01
CA VAL A 86 3.52 0.53 -1.55
C VAL A 86 2.76 -0.72 -1.96
N LYS A 87 3.40 -1.61 -2.71
CA LYS A 87 2.84 -2.88 -3.15
C LYS A 87 3.66 -4.04 -2.59
N LEU A 88 2.98 -4.93 -1.87
CA LEU A 88 3.51 -6.19 -1.40
C LEU A 88 3.00 -7.29 -2.32
N SER A 89 3.91 -8.12 -2.81
CA SER A 89 3.58 -9.29 -3.62
C SER A 89 4.38 -10.48 -3.18
N GLN A 90 3.85 -11.68 -3.44
CA GLN A 90 4.51 -12.91 -3.05
C GLN A 90 4.29 -13.97 -4.12
N LYS A 91 5.36 -14.64 -4.53
CA LYS A 91 5.29 -15.70 -5.53
C LYS A 91 4.30 -16.79 -5.12
N GLY A 92 3.33 -17.05 -5.99
CA GLY A 92 2.28 -18.07 -5.76
C GLY A 92 1.06 -17.55 -4.98
N SER A 93 1.08 -16.30 -4.53
CA SER A 93 -0.10 -15.64 -3.97
C SER A 93 -0.92 -14.96 -5.08
N PRO A 94 -2.27 -15.05 -5.04
CA PRO A 94 -3.15 -14.44 -6.05
C PRO A 94 -3.51 -12.98 -5.75
N CYS A 95 -3.22 -12.47 -4.54
CA CYS A 95 -3.64 -11.14 -4.11
C CYS A 95 -2.45 -10.34 -3.59
N PRO A 96 -1.85 -9.45 -4.40
CA PRO A 96 -0.93 -8.45 -3.86
C PRO A 96 -1.70 -7.50 -2.94
N LEU A 97 -1.01 -6.96 -1.94
CA LEU A 97 -1.53 -5.94 -1.05
C LEU A 97 -0.98 -4.57 -1.44
N GLU A 98 -1.79 -3.53 -1.35
CA GLU A 98 -1.41 -2.17 -1.74
C GLU A 98 -1.79 -1.14 -0.68
N LEU A 99 -0.88 -0.19 -0.44
CA LEU A 99 -1.10 1.02 0.34
C LEU A 99 -0.97 2.23 -0.59
N ASN A 100 -1.87 3.19 -0.45
CA ASN A 100 -1.80 4.47 -1.13
C ASN A 100 -1.81 5.60 -0.11
N LEU A 101 -0.65 6.22 0.08
CA LEU A 101 -0.46 7.35 0.98
C LEU A 101 -0.55 8.66 0.19
N GLY A 102 -1.75 8.93 -0.33
CA GLY A 102 -2.09 10.17 -1.02
C GLY A 102 -2.67 11.24 -0.10
N GLY A 103 -2.69 12.50 -0.57
CA GLY A 103 -3.36 13.60 0.12
C GLY A 103 -2.67 14.09 1.40
N TYR A 104 -1.41 13.69 1.64
CA TYR A 104 -0.64 14.18 2.77
C TYR A 104 -0.42 15.69 2.66
N LYS A 105 -0.69 16.45 3.73
CA LYS A 105 -0.48 17.91 3.72
C LYS A 105 0.99 18.30 3.52
N GLY A 106 1.91 17.43 3.96
CA GLY A 106 3.35 17.60 3.83
C GLY A 106 3.94 17.10 2.52
N MET A 107 3.12 16.76 1.52
CA MET A 107 3.61 16.10 0.30
C MET A 107 4.62 16.94 -0.48
N LYS A 108 4.46 18.27 -0.47
CA LYS A 108 5.42 19.18 -1.10
C LYS A 108 6.80 19.09 -0.44
N ASP A 109 6.85 19.17 0.90
CA ASP A 109 8.11 19.10 1.65
C ASP A 109 8.81 17.75 1.46
N VAL A 110 8.04 16.66 1.42
CA VAL A 110 8.56 15.31 1.11
C VAL A 110 9.09 15.24 -0.33
N SER A 111 8.41 15.86 -1.29
CA SER A 111 8.84 15.91 -2.70
C SER A 111 10.18 16.65 -2.84
N GLU A 112 10.31 17.82 -2.20
CA GLU A 112 11.54 18.61 -2.18
C GLU A 112 12.71 17.83 -1.53
N ALA A 113 12.44 17.07 -0.46
CA ALA A 113 13.45 16.25 0.19
C ALA A 113 13.91 15.07 -0.69
N LEU A 114 12.99 14.40 -1.38
CA LEU A 114 13.33 13.33 -2.34
C LEU A 114 14.11 13.87 -3.53
N GLU A 115 13.71 15.02 -4.09
CA GLU A 115 14.42 15.68 -5.20
C GLU A 115 15.85 16.10 -4.80
N ALA A 116 16.03 16.58 -3.56
CA ALA A 116 17.35 16.91 -3.02
C ALA A 116 18.25 15.67 -2.79
N GLY A 117 17.66 14.47 -2.80
CA GLY A 117 18.33 13.20 -2.52
C GLY A 117 18.25 12.82 -1.05
N MET A 118 17.68 11.64 -0.79
CA MET A 118 17.60 11.04 0.54
C MET A 118 18.60 9.89 0.69
N THR A 119 19.01 9.61 1.92
CA THR A 119 19.89 8.47 2.23
C THR A 119 19.04 7.27 2.65
N PRO A 120 19.16 6.10 1.99
CA PRO A 120 18.47 4.90 2.43
C PRO A 120 19.07 4.41 3.75
N ILE A 121 18.21 4.10 4.72
CA ILE A 121 18.59 3.56 6.02
C ILE A 121 17.91 2.21 6.20
N VAL A 122 18.68 1.19 6.56
CA VAL A 122 18.17 -0.11 6.98
C VAL A 122 18.62 -0.35 8.42
N SER A 123 17.68 -0.66 9.30
CA SER A 123 17.98 -0.96 10.69
C SER A 123 17.15 -2.13 11.18
N TYR A 124 17.69 -2.87 12.14
CA TYR A 124 16.97 -3.92 12.85
C TYR A 124 17.12 -3.67 14.35
N TRP A 125 16.00 -3.56 15.06
CA TRP A 125 16.00 -3.23 16.47
C TRP A 125 14.75 -3.79 17.15
N ASN A 126 14.81 -3.85 18.48
CA ASN A 126 13.68 -4.21 19.33
C ASN A 126 13.58 -3.24 20.51
N SER A 127 12.41 -3.21 21.13
CA SER A 127 12.14 -2.41 22.32
C SER A 127 11.00 -3.03 23.11
N GLY A 128 10.90 -2.72 24.39
CA GLY A 128 9.72 -3.01 25.22
C GLY A 128 8.58 -1.99 25.04
N ASN A 129 8.60 -1.24 23.94
CA ASN A 129 7.60 -0.23 23.57
C ASN A 129 7.38 -0.24 22.05
N MET A 130 7.02 -1.41 21.51
CA MET A 130 6.71 -1.62 20.08
C MET A 130 5.20 -1.78 19.82
N MET A 131 4.36 -1.67 20.85
CA MET A 131 2.90 -1.71 20.71
C MET A 131 2.32 -0.67 19.74
N TRP A 132 3.05 0.42 19.46
CA TRP A 132 2.62 1.37 18.43
C TRP A 132 2.64 0.77 17.02
N LEU A 133 3.52 -0.21 16.77
CA LEU A 133 3.65 -0.91 15.49
C LEU A 133 2.69 -2.09 15.40
N ASP A 134 2.66 -2.97 16.42
CA ASP A 134 1.95 -4.26 16.35
C ASP A 134 0.92 -4.48 17.46
N GLY A 135 0.73 -3.50 18.35
CA GLY A 135 -0.20 -3.60 19.47
C GLY A 135 -1.66 -3.71 19.06
N GLU A 136 -2.46 -4.35 19.90
CA GLU A 136 -3.91 -4.59 19.70
C GLU A 136 -4.75 -3.36 19.32
N GLY A 137 -4.39 -2.18 19.81
CA GLY A 137 -5.30 -1.02 19.76
C GLY A 137 -6.50 -1.15 20.70
N MET A 138 -7.37 -0.13 20.68
CA MET A 138 -8.65 -0.15 21.38
C MET A 138 -9.69 -1.07 20.71
N ASP A 139 -9.50 -1.38 19.44
CA ASP A 139 -10.39 -2.28 18.68
C ASP A 139 -10.04 -3.77 18.85
N HIS A 140 -8.93 -4.08 19.53
CA HIS A 140 -8.44 -5.45 19.71
C HIS A 140 -8.17 -6.20 18.40
N HIS A 141 -7.84 -5.47 17.33
CA HIS A 141 -7.55 -6.04 16.01
C HIS A 141 -6.08 -6.01 15.64
N GLY A 142 -5.22 -5.38 16.44
CA GLY A 142 -3.78 -5.53 16.29
C GLY A 142 -3.31 -6.91 16.80
N PRO A 143 -2.24 -7.47 16.21
CA PRO A 143 -1.84 -8.86 16.45
C PRO A 143 -1.16 -9.11 17.80
N CYS A 144 -0.64 -8.07 18.47
CA CYS A 144 0.20 -8.21 19.65
C CYS A 144 -0.48 -7.67 20.92
N HIS A 145 -0.70 -8.54 21.91
CA HIS A 145 -1.21 -8.15 23.24
C HIS A 145 -0.14 -7.49 24.13
N LYS A 146 1.14 -7.82 23.89
CA LYS A 146 2.26 -7.37 24.74
C LYS A 146 3.58 -7.57 24.01
N ASP A 147 4.44 -6.54 24.10
CA ASP A 147 5.82 -6.60 23.63
C ASP A 147 6.62 -7.79 24.19
N ARG A 148 7.34 -8.46 23.29
CA ARG A 148 8.26 -9.57 23.60
C ARG A 148 9.61 -9.35 22.91
N PRO A 149 10.41 -8.35 23.33
CA PRO A 149 11.66 -7.99 22.65
C PRO A 149 12.69 -9.12 22.62
N ASN A 150 12.58 -10.11 23.52
CA ASN A 150 13.47 -11.28 23.56
C ASN A 150 13.04 -12.42 22.61
N GLN A 151 12.01 -12.21 21.78
CA GLN A 151 11.51 -13.20 20.81
C GLN A 151 11.76 -12.76 19.36
N CYS A 152 12.54 -11.70 19.15
CA CYS A 152 13.01 -11.32 17.83
C CYS A 152 13.91 -12.40 17.24
N ALA A 153 13.91 -12.55 15.92
CA ALA A 153 14.86 -13.38 15.20
C ALA A 153 16.29 -12.82 15.38
N ASP A 154 17.30 -13.67 15.17
CA ASP A 154 18.69 -13.24 15.26
C ASP A 154 19.12 -12.38 14.06
N GLU A 155 18.48 -12.56 12.91
CA GLU A 155 18.81 -11.87 11.67
C GLU A 155 17.57 -11.59 10.82
N LEU A 156 17.72 -10.64 9.91
CA LEU A 156 16.80 -10.38 8.82
C LEU A 156 17.58 -10.23 7.51
N HIS A 157 16.90 -10.47 6.39
CA HIS A 157 17.52 -10.44 5.07
C HIS A 157 16.75 -9.49 4.16
N PHE A 158 17.43 -8.46 3.66
CA PHE A 158 16.95 -7.66 2.53
C PHE A 158 17.83 -7.94 1.32
N SER A 159 17.22 -8.12 0.15
CA SER A 159 17.91 -8.43 -1.09
C SER A 159 17.16 -7.88 -2.30
N ASN A 160 17.76 -7.97 -3.49
CA ASN A 160 17.17 -7.52 -4.76
C ASN A 160 16.77 -6.04 -4.77
N PHE A 161 17.58 -5.18 -4.12
CA PHE A 161 17.41 -3.75 -4.19
C PHE A 161 17.60 -3.25 -5.64
N ALA A 162 16.61 -2.51 -6.12
CA ALA A 162 16.64 -1.83 -7.41
C ALA A 162 15.94 -0.47 -7.27
N VAL A 163 16.36 0.48 -8.11
CA VAL A 163 15.69 1.76 -8.30
C VAL A 163 15.48 1.89 -9.81
N GLU A 164 14.25 2.12 -10.21
CA GLU A 164 13.82 2.10 -11.61
C GLU A 164 12.88 3.28 -11.87
N ASP A 165 12.72 3.65 -13.14
CA ASP A 165 11.76 4.67 -13.53
C ASP A 165 10.33 4.21 -13.25
N TYR A 166 9.49 5.12 -12.77
CA TYR A 166 8.08 4.80 -12.50
C TYR A 166 7.29 4.72 -13.80
N GLU A 167 6.75 3.53 -14.09
CA GLU A 167 5.77 3.33 -15.14
C GLU A 167 4.35 3.38 -14.53
N PRO A 168 3.51 4.36 -14.90
CA PRO A 168 2.14 4.39 -14.41
C PRO A 168 1.39 3.13 -14.88
N PRO A 169 0.49 2.56 -14.05
CA PRO A 169 -0.40 1.50 -14.49
C PRO A 169 -1.10 1.94 -15.78
N GLN A 170 -1.01 1.12 -16.83
CA GLN A 170 -1.75 1.41 -18.05
C GLN A 170 -3.23 1.30 -17.70
N GLU A 171 -3.98 2.40 -17.82
CA GLU A 171 -5.44 2.33 -17.81
C GLU A 171 -5.83 1.33 -18.90
N GLU A 172 -6.53 0.26 -18.55
CA GLU A 172 -7.09 -0.62 -19.56
C GLU A 172 -8.01 0.23 -20.43
N VAL A 173 -7.56 0.48 -21.66
CA VAL A 173 -8.38 1.13 -22.67
C VAL A 173 -9.54 0.18 -22.94
N VAL A 174 -10.67 0.42 -22.28
CA VAL A 174 -11.93 -0.26 -22.58
C VAL A 174 -12.32 0.20 -23.98
N THR A 175 -11.88 -0.53 -25.00
CA THR A 175 -12.36 -0.34 -26.37
C THR A 175 -13.74 -0.97 -26.46
N ASP A 176 -14.75 -0.33 -25.88
CA ASP A 176 -16.13 -0.55 -26.30
C ASP A 176 -16.32 0.14 -27.65
N VAL A 177 -15.76 -0.47 -28.70
CA VAL A 177 -16.26 -0.25 -30.04
C VAL A 177 -17.51 -1.11 -30.16
N GLU A 178 -18.63 -0.60 -29.65
CA GLU A 178 -19.95 -1.06 -30.08
C GLU A 178 -20.00 -0.79 -31.59
N GLU A 179 -19.81 -1.83 -32.40
CA GLU A 179 -20.08 -1.72 -33.84
C GLU A 179 -21.53 -1.23 -34.01
N PRO A 180 -21.79 -0.20 -34.82
CA PRO A 180 -23.16 0.17 -35.12
C PRO A 180 -23.82 -1.03 -35.80
N GLY A 181 -24.77 -1.65 -35.08
CA GLY A 181 -25.58 -2.73 -35.62
C GLY A 181 -26.21 -2.30 -36.96
N PRO A 182 -26.45 -3.26 -37.87
CA PRO A 182 -26.91 -2.94 -39.22
C PRO A 182 -28.19 -2.09 -39.17
N ALA A 183 -28.17 -1.00 -39.94
CA ALA A 183 -29.33 -0.15 -40.13
C ALA A 183 -30.52 -1.02 -40.59
N PHE A 184 -31.60 -1.00 -39.80
CA PHE A 184 -32.88 -1.56 -40.22
C PHE A 184 -33.44 -0.69 -41.36
N ASP A 185 -33.17 -1.10 -42.60
CA ASP A 185 -33.85 -0.56 -43.77
C ASP A 185 -35.34 -0.96 -43.71
N GLY A 186 -36.16 0.00 -43.31
CA GLY A 186 -37.60 -0.14 -43.29
C GLY A 186 -38.17 -0.34 -44.69
N ALA A 187 -38.33 -1.59 -45.11
CA ALA A 187 -39.24 -2.00 -46.19
C ALA A 187 -39.51 -3.51 -46.15
N SER A 188 -40.22 -4.00 -45.14
CA SER A 188 -40.94 -5.28 -45.23
C SER A 188 -42.43 -5.03 -44.99
N VAL A 189 -43.15 -4.92 -46.10
CA VAL A 189 -44.61 -4.88 -46.16
C VAL A 189 -45.15 -6.17 -45.53
N TRP A 190 -45.86 -6.03 -44.40
CA TRP A 190 -46.65 -7.10 -43.80
C TRP A 190 -47.82 -7.44 -44.75
N GLN A 191 -47.75 -8.57 -45.44
CA GLN A 191 -48.92 -9.18 -46.08
C GLN A 191 -49.55 -10.15 -45.07
N GLY A 192 -50.59 -9.69 -44.37
CA GLY A 192 -51.38 -10.54 -43.48
C GLY A 192 -52.18 -11.59 -44.26
N PRO A 193 -52.48 -12.76 -43.67
CA PRO A 193 -53.29 -13.78 -44.33
C PRO A 193 -54.75 -13.34 -44.46
N ALA A 194 -55.30 -13.61 -45.65
CA ALA A 194 -56.70 -13.39 -45.98
C ALA A 194 -57.62 -14.27 -45.12
N ALA A 195 -58.72 -13.68 -44.66
CA ALA A 195 -59.81 -14.39 -44.00
C ALA A 195 -60.47 -15.37 -44.98
N ALA A 196 -60.63 -16.62 -44.56
CA ALA A 196 -61.54 -17.59 -45.16
C ALA A 196 -62.77 -17.73 -44.27
N SER A 197 -63.92 -17.69 -44.92
CA SER A 197 -65.29 -17.81 -44.40
C SER A 197 -65.59 -19.14 -43.70
#